data_AF-A0A968SW37-F1
#
_entry.id   AF-A0A968SW37-F1
#
_cell.length_a   1.000
_cell.length_b   1.000
_cell.length_c   1.000
_cell.angle_alpha   90.00
_cell.angle_beta   90.00
_cell.angle_gamma   90.00
#
_symmetry.space_group_name_H-M   'P 1'
#
loop_
_entity.id
_entity.type
_entity.pdbx_description
1 polymer ?
#
loop_
_entity_poly.entity_id
_entity_poly.type
_entity_poly.pdbx_seq_one_letter_code
_entity_poly.pdbx_strand_id
1 'polypeptide(L)'
;MSLNPLERNHTTIAAAFHVFVQNTDGGASPLYHHLSARIAEDNALIDLALATRAGQPPPNMLFAAVQMLLLAQDSGRRMQDSEDLAAYYPNLGGERAPDAALFGLFRAFCLRNEERTRELLTTKITQTNEVRRCTLLLPAFATVAARGGKRPLALIEIGPSAGLNLHFDRYGYWYASVEQDAEFKTQDSEAQMAQAQGQDGRQLGLHDSSVQLRTTLRGPHRPPLPATFPAVASRVGVDLNPIDVHDEDAVRWLEALIWPEHTQRFANLKAAIELARRNPPPLIAGDALELLPDLLAALPEDVTPCVFHTFVVYQFPPAARAQLDALLHAAAKRRTIYRIGCEGQRAGRSCGGRATQPMSPASSS
;
A
#
# COMPACT_ATOMS: atom_id res chain seq x y z
N MET A 1 -0.45 10.41 9.56
CA MET A 1 -1.39 10.61 10.68
C MET A 1 -2.63 11.26 10.13
N SER A 2 -3.82 10.71 10.37
CA SER A 2 -5.07 11.38 10.04
C SER A 2 -5.39 12.40 11.14
N LEU A 3 -5.65 13.65 10.78
CA LEU A 3 -6.01 14.70 11.75
C LEU A 3 -7.51 14.66 12.06
N ASN A 4 -7.86 14.93 13.32
CA ASN A 4 -9.26 15.11 13.75
C ASN A 4 -9.85 16.36 13.10
N PRO A 5 -11.06 16.31 12.48
CA PRO A 5 -11.68 17.48 11.85
C PRO A 5 -11.81 18.73 12.73
N LEU A 6 -11.93 18.59 14.06
CA LEU A 6 -12.05 19.71 15.00
C LEU A 6 -10.73 20.45 15.30
N GLU A 7 -9.59 19.91 14.87
CA GLU A 7 -8.26 20.49 15.11
C GLU A 7 -7.64 21.08 13.84
N ARG A 8 -8.32 21.00 12.70
CA ARG A 8 -7.72 21.33 11.40
C ARG A 8 -7.67 22.82 11.13
N ASN A 9 -6.46 23.35 11.26
CA ASN A 9 -6.07 24.72 10.95
C ASN A 9 -4.67 24.73 10.30
N HIS A 10 -4.18 25.91 9.91
CA HIS A 10 -2.87 26.08 9.28
C HIS A 10 -1.74 25.39 10.05
N THR A 11 -1.71 25.57 11.38
CA THR A 11 -0.68 25.01 12.25
C THR A 11 -0.67 23.48 12.19
N THR A 12 -1.83 22.84 12.26
CA THR A 12 -1.91 21.36 12.20
C THR A 12 -1.58 20.79 10.83
N ILE A 13 -1.91 21.50 9.74
CA ILE A 13 -1.55 21.09 8.37
C ILE A 13 -0.05 21.23 8.16
N ALA A 14 0.55 22.37 8.54
CA ALA A 14 2.00 22.57 8.49
C ALA A 14 2.73 21.48 9.30
N ALA A 15 2.25 21.19 10.51
CA ALA A 15 2.78 20.11 11.34
C ALA A 15 2.70 18.73 10.65
N ALA A 16 1.65 18.45 9.89
CA ALA A 16 1.54 17.21 9.13
C ALA A 16 2.64 17.07 8.06
N PHE A 17 3.01 18.16 7.38
CA PHE A 17 4.14 18.18 6.45
C PHE A 17 5.49 18.03 7.16
N HIS A 18 5.70 18.67 8.31
CA HIS A 18 6.92 18.43 9.11
C HIS A 18 7.02 16.98 9.59
N VAL A 19 5.92 16.37 10.03
CA VAL A 19 5.87 14.95 10.39
C VAL A 19 6.15 14.06 9.18
N PHE A 20 5.71 14.44 7.98
CA PHE A 20 6.07 13.73 6.75
C PHE A 20 7.58 13.76 6.49
N VAL A 21 8.22 14.93 6.63
CA VAL A 21 9.68 15.09 6.51
C VAL A 21 10.41 14.19 7.51
N GLN A 22 9.99 14.19 8.77
CA GLN A 22 10.59 13.39 9.85
C GLN A 22 10.42 11.87 9.66
N ASN A 23 9.34 11.42 9.03
CA ASN A 23 9.09 9.99 8.83
C ASN A 23 9.71 9.44 7.53
N THR A 24 10.12 10.33 6.62
CA THR A 24 10.71 9.93 5.34
C THR A 24 12.23 9.95 5.34
N ASP A 25 12.85 10.71 6.26
CA ASP A 25 14.31 10.91 6.36
C ASP A 25 14.97 11.20 5.00
N GLY A 26 14.22 11.75 4.05
CA GLY A 26 14.64 12.07 2.68
C GLY A 26 14.84 10.88 1.73
N GLY A 27 15.16 9.68 2.22
CA GLY A 27 15.65 8.62 1.33
C GLY A 27 14.57 7.81 0.58
N ALA A 28 13.33 7.74 1.07
CA ALA A 28 12.27 7.01 0.36
C ALA A 28 11.56 7.85 -0.72
N SER A 29 11.60 9.18 -0.61
CA SER A 29 11.18 10.11 -1.68
C SER A 29 11.87 11.47 -1.47
N PRO A 30 13.05 11.69 -2.08
CA PRO A 30 13.73 12.98 -2.04
C PRO A 30 12.85 14.13 -2.55
N LEU A 31 12.02 13.88 -3.58
CA LEU A 31 11.11 14.86 -4.15
C LEU A 31 10.10 15.35 -3.12
N TYR A 32 9.33 14.44 -2.52
CA TYR A 32 8.29 14.80 -1.56
C TYR A 32 8.85 15.28 -0.23
N HIS A 33 10.04 14.84 0.16
CA HIS A 33 10.75 15.39 1.31
C HIS A 33 11.08 16.87 1.11
N HIS A 34 11.69 17.22 -0.03
CA HIS A 34 12.03 18.62 -0.34
C HIS A 34 10.78 19.50 -0.42
N LEU A 35 9.73 19.03 -1.11
CA LEU A 35 8.47 19.75 -1.23
C LEU A 35 7.79 19.94 0.13
N SER A 36 7.73 18.90 0.97
CA SER A 36 7.05 18.97 2.28
C SER A 36 7.67 20.02 3.20
N ALA A 37 9.00 20.13 3.23
CA ALA A 37 9.68 21.13 4.05
C ALA A 37 9.28 22.56 3.66
N ARG A 38 9.12 22.83 2.36
CA ARG A 38 8.75 24.15 1.85
C ARG A 38 7.24 24.43 1.93
N ILE A 39 6.40 23.41 1.73
CA ILE A 39 4.94 23.54 1.85
C ILE A 39 4.54 23.90 3.28
N ALA A 40 5.24 23.38 4.29
CA ALA A 40 4.98 23.71 5.70
C ALA A 40 5.15 25.21 6.04
N GLU A 41 5.81 25.97 5.17
CA GLU A 41 6.08 27.40 5.31
C GLU A 41 5.23 28.27 4.34
N ASP A 42 4.41 27.67 3.48
CA ASP A 42 3.63 28.37 2.45
C ASP A 42 2.13 28.36 2.76
N ASN A 43 1.60 29.53 3.15
CA ASN A 43 0.19 29.67 3.53
C ASN A 43 -0.78 29.27 2.40
N ALA A 44 -0.45 29.56 1.13
CA ALA A 44 -1.36 29.27 0.03
C ALA A 44 -1.48 27.76 -0.23
N LEU A 45 -0.37 27.02 -0.12
CA LEU A 45 -0.40 25.56 -0.24
C LEU A 45 -0.98 24.88 1.01
N ILE A 46 -0.80 25.48 2.19
CA ILE A 46 -1.49 25.06 3.42
C ILE A 46 -3.02 25.25 3.28
N ASP A 47 -3.46 26.39 2.76
CA ASP A 47 -4.87 26.69 2.47
C ASP A 47 -5.48 25.72 1.47
N LEU A 48 -4.69 25.31 0.48
CA LEU A 48 -5.09 24.27 -0.46
C LEU A 48 -5.23 22.92 0.25
N ALA A 49 -4.21 22.50 1.01
CA ALA A 49 -4.20 21.22 1.73
C ALA A 49 -5.27 21.13 2.83
N LEU A 50 -5.76 22.26 3.37
CA LEU A 50 -6.90 22.30 4.29
C LEU A 50 -8.17 21.67 3.68
N ALA A 51 -8.34 21.72 2.37
CA ALA A 51 -9.47 21.10 1.67
C ALA A 51 -9.48 19.57 1.73
N THR A 52 -8.36 18.93 2.12
CA THR A 52 -8.28 17.46 2.26
C THR A 52 -9.44 16.95 3.10
N ARG A 53 -10.11 15.87 2.71
CA ARG A 53 -11.20 15.28 3.51
C ARG A 53 -10.73 14.85 4.90
N ALA A 54 -11.58 15.01 5.93
CA ALA A 54 -11.30 14.50 7.27
C ALA A 54 -11.04 12.98 7.25
N GLY A 55 -10.08 12.49 8.04
CA GLY A 55 -9.67 11.08 7.94
C GLY A 55 -8.46 10.86 7.02
N GLN A 56 -8.16 11.79 6.12
CA GLN A 56 -7.12 11.62 5.10
C GLN A 56 -5.84 12.38 5.45
N PRO A 57 -4.64 11.84 5.13
CA PRO A 57 -3.36 12.50 5.35
C PRO A 57 -3.12 13.63 4.33
N PRO A 58 -3.09 14.92 4.74
CA PRO A 58 -2.99 16.05 3.81
C PRO A 58 -1.77 16.03 2.88
N PRO A 59 -0.54 15.67 3.33
CA PRO A 59 0.61 15.60 2.43
C PRO A 59 0.41 14.60 1.29
N ASN A 60 0.02 13.36 1.61
CA ASN A 60 -0.21 12.33 0.59
C ASN A 60 -1.34 12.71 -0.38
N MET A 61 -2.40 13.35 0.11
CA MET A 61 -3.52 13.76 -0.73
C MET A 61 -3.14 14.88 -1.69
N LEU A 62 -2.39 15.89 -1.23
CA LEU A 62 -1.90 16.97 -2.10
C LEU A 62 -0.94 16.44 -3.17
N PHE A 63 -0.01 15.58 -2.77
CA PHE A 63 0.95 14.98 -3.70
C PHE A 63 0.27 14.08 -4.74
N ALA A 64 -0.68 13.24 -4.31
CA ALA A 64 -1.45 12.41 -5.23
C ALA A 64 -2.33 13.26 -6.17
N ALA A 65 -2.92 14.35 -5.70
CA ALA A 65 -3.69 15.25 -6.56
C ALA A 65 -2.81 15.86 -7.67
N VAL A 66 -1.62 16.37 -7.32
CA VAL A 66 -0.68 16.91 -8.31
C VAL A 66 -0.22 15.82 -9.28
N GLN A 67 0.16 14.65 -8.78
CA GLN A 67 0.60 13.55 -9.62
C GLN A 67 -0.52 13.04 -10.55
N MET A 68 -1.77 12.98 -10.10
CA MET A 68 -2.91 12.61 -10.94
C MET A 68 -3.09 13.59 -12.10
N LEU A 69 -2.96 14.89 -11.84
CA LEU A 69 -3.06 15.93 -12.87
C LEU A 69 -1.90 15.86 -13.87
N LEU A 70 -0.68 15.53 -13.42
CA LEU A 70 0.45 15.29 -14.32
C LEU A 70 0.25 14.01 -15.16
N LEU A 71 -0.20 12.92 -14.55
CA LEU A 71 -0.51 11.65 -15.22
C LEU A 71 -1.62 11.79 -16.28
N ALA A 72 -2.58 12.68 -16.07
CA ALA A 72 -3.69 12.89 -16.99
C ALA A 72 -3.29 13.62 -18.29
N GLN A 73 -2.07 14.18 -18.35
CA GLN A 73 -1.58 14.90 -19.52
C GLN A 73 -0.48 14.10 -20.24
N ASP A 74 -0.63 13.91 -21.55
CA ASP A 74 0.39 13.27 -22.39
C ASP A 74 1.69 14.10 -22.42
N SER A 75 2.84 13.45 -22.30
CA SER A 75 4.15 14.11 -22.48
C SER A 75 4.23 14.74 -23.88
N GLY A 76 4.78 15.96 -23.96
CA GLY A 76 4.83 16.75 -25.18
C GLY A 76 3.53 17.47 -25.56
N ARG A 77 2.42 17.21 -24.84
CA ARG A 77 1.19 18.02 -24.92
C ARG A 77 0.94 18.87 -23.67
N ARG A 78 1.80 18.72 -22.65
CA ARG A 78 1.77 19.55 -21.44
C ARG A 78 2.16 20.99 -21.76
N MET A 79 1.66 21.91 -20.93
CA MET A 79 2.25 23.24 -20.85
C MET A 79 3.71 23.12 -20.40
N GLN A 80 4.58 23.99 -20.90
CA GLN A 80 6.03 23.93 -20.62
C GLN A 80 6.34 23.83 -19.13
N ASP A 81 5.67 24.64 -18.31
CA ASP A 81 5.87 24.64 -16.85
C ASP A 81 5.45 23.34 -16.15
N SER A 82 4.52 22.59 -16.76
CA SER A 82 4.02 21.31 -16.27
C SER A 82 4.95 20.18 -16.71
N GLU A 83 5.55 20.31 -17.90
CA GLU A 83 6.65 19.45 -18.34
C GLU A 83 7.90 19.66 -17.47
N ASP A 84 8.24 20.92 -17.15
CA ASP A 84 9.37 21.26 -16.28
C ASP A 84 9.19 20.70 -14.87
N LEU A 85 7.96 20.67 -14.34
CA LEU A 85 7.64 20.00 -13.08
C LEU A 85 7.69 18.48 -13.22
N ALA A 86 7.15 17.91 -14.30
CA ALA A 86 7.17 16.47 -14.55
C ALA A 86 8.59 15.90 -14.69
N ALA A 87 9.56 16.72 -15.11
CA ALA A 87 10.97 16.34 -15.17
C ALA A 87 11.55 15.90 -13.81
N TYR A 88 10.90 16.23 -12.69
CA TYR A 88 11.29 15.77 -11.35
C TYR A 88 10.63 14.45 -10.92
N TYR A 89 9.68 13.90 -11.70
CA TYR A 89 8.89 12.72 -11.34
C TYR A 89 9.40 11.47 -12.10
N PRO A 90 10.13 10.54 -11.44
CA PRO A 90 10.70 9.38 -12.14
C PRO A 90 9.69 8.43 -12.76
N ASN A 91 8.52 8.27 -12.15
CA ASN A 91 7.42 7.50 -12.73
C ASN A 91 6.81 8.12 -14.00
N LEU A 92 7.12 9.38 -14.30
CA LEU A 92 6.76 10.06 -15.56
C LEU A 92 7.95 10.14 -16.54
N GLY A 93 9.08 9.48 -16.24
CA GLY A 93 10.31 9.56 -17.02
C GLY A 93 11.22 10.74 -16.67
N GLY A 94 10.90 11.49 -15.60
CA GLY A 94 11.73 12.59 -15.13
C GLY A 94 13.01 12.13 -14.42
N GLU A 95 14.15 12.71 -14.77
CA GLU A 95 15.45 12.38 -14.19
C GLU A 95 16.04 13.52 -13.33
N ARG A 96 15.34 14.66 -13.24
CA ARG A 96 15.85 15.85 -12.55
C ARG A 96 15.75 15.68 -11.04
N ALA A 97 16.90 15.76 -10.37
CA ALA A 97 16.94 15.78 -8.91
C ALA A 97 16.35 17.09 -8.34
N PRO A 98 15.82 17.09 -7.09
CA PRO A 98 15.36 18.30 -6.43
C PRO A 98 16.40 19.41 -6.42
N ASP A 99 16.02 20.61 -6.87
CA ASP A 99 16.86 21.80 -6.90
C ASP A 99 16.06 23.06 -6.51
N ALA A 100 16.68 24.24 -6.58
CA ALA A 100 16.06 25.49 -6.16
C ALA A 100 14.78 25.87 -6.95
N ALA A 101 14.60 25.34 -8.17
CA ALA A 101 13.46 25.66 -9.01
C ALA A 101 12.21 24.81 -8.68
N LEU A 102 12.41 23.62 -8.10
CA LEU A 102 11.36 22.62 -7.84
C LEU A 102 10.15 23.21 -7.12
N PHE A 103 10.38 23.88 -5.98
CA PHE A 103 9.27 24.41 -5.18
C PHE A 103 8.48 25.49 -5.93
N GLY A 104 9.16 26.36 -6.67
CA GLY A 104 8.50 27.41 -7.48
C GLY A 104 7.59 26.82 -8.55
N LEU A 105 8.08 25.80 -9.27
CA LEU A 105 7.31 25.07 -10.29
C LEU A 105 6.11 24.35 -9.68
N PHE A 106 6.32 23.62 -8.57
CA PHE A 106 5.25 22.91 -7.86
C PHE A 106 4.16 23.86 -7.37
N ARG A 107 4.57 24.94 -6.69
CA ARG A 107 3.63 25.95 -6.18
C ARG A 107 2.83 26.58 -7.31
N ALA A 108 3.49 26.98 -8.39
CA ALA A 108 2.81 27.57 -9.55
C ALA A 108 1.81 26.59 -10.18
N PHE A 109 2.18 25.31 -10.29
CA PHE A 109 1.28 24.26 -10.78
C PHE A 109 0.04 24.08 -9.89
N CYS A 110 0.22 24.00 -8.57
CA CYS A 110 -0.88 23.89 -7.61
C CYS A 110 -1.85 25.06 -7.70
N LEU A 111 -1.34 26.30 -7.76
CA LEU A 111 -2.19 27.49 -7.81
C LEU A 111 -2.92 27.64 -9.15
N ARG A 112 -2.28 27.27 -10.27
CA ARG A 112 -2.96 27.23 -11.58
C ARG A 112 -4.06 26.17 -11.62
N ASN A 113 -3.87 25.06 -10.93
CA ASN A 113 -4.82 23.95 -10.88
C ASN A 113 -5.62 23.91 -9.56
N GLU A 114 -5.80 25.07 -8.90
CA GLU A 114 -6.34 25.11 -7.53
C GLU A 114 -7.72 24.44 -7.44
N GLU A 115 -8.64 24.79 -8.35
CA GLU A 115 -10.00 24.25 -8.39
C GLU A 115 -10.01 22.72 -8.49
N ARG A 116 -9.30 22.17 -9.49
CA ARG A 116 -9.17 20.72 -9.70
C ARG A 116 -8.47 20.03 -8.53
N THR A 117 -7.46 20.67 -7.95
CA THR A 117 -6.76 20.12 -6.79
C THR A 117 -7.69 20.06 -5.58
N ARG A 118 -8.48 21.11 -5.30
CA ARG A 118 -9.48 21.12 -4.23
C ARG A 118 -10.56 20.06 -4.43
N GLU A 119 -11.03 19.88 -5.66
CA GLU A 119 -11.99 18.82 -6.01
C GLU A 119 -11.43 17.44 -5.65
N LEU A 120 -10.19 17.13 -6.05
CA LEU A 120 -9.56 15.85 -5.71
C LEU A 120 -9.37 15.68 -4.20
N LEU A 121 -8.92 16.72 -3.50
CA LEU A 121 -8.70 16.70 -2.05
C LEU A 121 -10.00 16.45 -1.25
N THR A 122 -11.14 16.89 -1.77
CA THR A 122 -12.45 16.75 -1.10
C THR A 122 -13.19 15.46 -1.46
N THR A 123 -12.99 14.94 -2.67
CA THR A 123 -13.74 13.79 -3.20
C THR A 123 -12.98 12.46 -3.06
N LYS A 124 -11.66 12.47 -3.18
CA LYS A 124 -10.85 11.25 -3.17
C LYS A 124 -10.41 10.84 -1.77
N ILE A 125 -10.04 9.57 -1.62
CA ILE A 125 -9.49 9.00 -0.39
C ILE A 125 -8.22 8.21 -0.70
N THR A 126 -7.34 8.04 0.28
CA THR A 126 -6.19 7.16 0.14
C THR A 126 -6.65 5.71 0.10
N GLN A 127 -6.27 4.98 -0.93
CA GLN A 127 -6.44 3.53 -1.05
C GLN A 127 -5.11 2.92 -1.49
N THR A 128 -4.65 1.89 -0.78
CA THR A 128 -3.35 1.28 -1.06
C THR A 128 -3.54 -0.13 -1.57
N ASN A 129 -3.30 -0.34 -2.87
CA ASN A 129 -3.27 -1.66 -3.49
C ASN A 129 -1.83 -2.08 -3.80
N GLU A 130 -1.11 -2.60 -2.79
CA GLU A 130 0.29 -3.06 -2.94
C GLU A 130 0.36 -4.56 -3.20
N VAL A 131 0.52 -4.96 -4.46
CA VAL A 131 0.57 -6.38 -4.87
C VAL A 131 1.79 -7.12 -4.35
N ARG A 132 2.88 -6.42 -3.98
CA ARG A 132 4.04 -7.08 -3.35
C ARG A 132 3.69 -7.72 -2.00
N ARG A 133 2.55 -7.37 -1.38
CA ARG A 133 2.03 -8.08 -0.19
C ARG A 133 1.78 -9.56 -0.46
N CYS A 134 1.53 -9.95 -1.71
CA CYS A 134 1.40 -11.36 -2.08
C CYS A 134 2.66 -12.18 -1.76
N THR A 135 3.84 -11.56 -1.65
CA THR A 135 5.07 -12.28 -1.22
C THR A 135 5.02 -12.71 0.26
N LEU A 136 4.18 -12.08 1.08
CA LEU A 136 3.87 -12.51 2.43
C LEU A 136 2.68 -13.48 2.45
N LEU A 137 1.68 -13.24 1.59
CA LEU A 137 0.45 -14.05 1.54
C LEU A 137 0.69 -15.45 0.98
N LEU A 138 1.51 -15.62 -0.05
CA LEU A 138 1.77 -16.92 -0.68
C LEU A 138 2.18 -18.02 0.34
N PRO A 139 3.22 -17.84 1.18
CA PRO A 139 3.58 -18.84 2.18
C PRO A 139 2.50 -19.01 3.27
N ALA A 140 1.73 -17.96 3.59
CA ALA A 140 0.63 -18.05 4.54
C ALA A 140 -0.53 -18.90 3.98
N PHE A 141 -0.92 -18.69 2.73
CA PHE A 141 -1.91 -19.50 2.03
C PHE A 141 -1.45 -20.94 1.84
N ALA A 142 -0.16 -21.18 1.57
CA ALA A 142 0.40 -22.53 1.54
C ALA A 142 0.25 -23.24 2.89
N THR A 143 0.48 -22.52 4.00
CA THR A 143 0.29 -23.04 5.35
C THR A 143 -1.18 -23.37 5.63
N VAL A 144 -2.11 -22.49 5.23
CA VAL A 144 -3.55 -22.71 5.37
C VAL A 144 -3.99 -23.92 4.55
N ALA A 145 -3.57 -24.03 3.31
CA ALA A 145 -3.90 -25.16 2.43
C ALA A 145 -3.40 -26.49 3.02
N ALA A 146 -2.18 -26.53 3.54
CA ALA A 146 -1.64 -27.73 4.20
C ALA A 146 -2.48 -28.13 5.42
N ARG A 147 -2.85 -27.15 6.27
CA ARG A 147 -3.68 -27.40 7.46
C ARG A 147 -5.12 -27.76 7.13
N GLY A 148 -5.66 -27.24 6.02
CA GLY A 148 -7.01 -27.51 5.54
C GLY A 148 -7.19 -28.85 4.83
N GLY A 149 -6.15 -29.71 4.82
CA GLY A 149 -6.18 -31.01 4.15
C GLY A 149 -6.00 -30.93 2.64
N LYS A 150 -5.35 -29.86 2.13
CA LYS A 150 -5.13 -29.58 0.70
C LYS A 150 -6.41 -29.38 -0.13
N ARG A 151 -7.57 -29.21 0.52
CA ARG A 151 -8.79 -28.74 -0.13
C ARG A 151 -8.56 -27.35 -0.76
N PRO A 152 -9.20 -27.03 -1.89
CA PRO A 152 -9.11 -25.71 -2.49
C PRO A 152 -9.49 -24.60 -1.50
N LEU A 153 -8.81 -23.46 -1.59
CA LEU A 153 -9.07 -22.30 -0.76
C LEU A 153 -10.34 -21.58 -1.26
N ALA A 154 -11.18 -21.15 -0.32
CA ALA A 154 -12.22 -20.15 -0.54
C ALA A 154 -11.81 -18.86 0.16
N LEU A 155 -11.42 -17.86 -0.62
CA LEU A 155 -10.79 -16.63 -0.14
C LEU A 155 -11.81 -15.52 0.03
N ILE A 156 -11.78 -14.87 1.20
CA ILE A 156 -12.53 -13.65 1.48
C ILE A 156 -11.53 -12.56 1.91
N GLU A 157 -11.31 -11.55 1.07
CA GLU A 157 -10.48 -10.39 1.41
C GLU A 157 -11.32 -9.29 2.06
N ILE A 158 -10.90 -8.78 3.22
CA ILE A 158 -11.45 -7.56 3.81
C ILE A 158 -10.60 -6.38 3.35
N GLY A 159 -11.23 -5.35 2.81
CA GLY A 159 -10.56 -4.13 2.32
C GLY A 159 -9.66 -4.33 1.09
N PRO A 160 -10.10 -5.04 0.04
CA PRO A 160 -9.30 -5.36 -1.15
C PRO A 160 -8.97 -4.16 -2.05
N SER A 161 -9.65 -3.01 -1.90
CA SER A 161 -9.66 -1.93 -2.91
C SER A 161 -10.03 -2.45 -4.31
N ALA A 162 -9.07 -2.67 -5.21
CA ALA A 162 -9.29 -3.24 -6.55
C ALA A 162 -9.16 -4.78 -6.60
N GLY A 163 -8.95 -5.45 -5.46
CA GLY A 163 -8.90 -6.92 -5.40
C GLY A 163 -7.64 -7.55 -5.98
N LEU A 164 -6.58 -6.79 -6.22
CA LEU A 164 -5.39 -7.32 -6.88
C LEU A 164 -4.70 -8.44 -6.07
N ASN A 165 -4.76 -8.40 -4.73
CA ASN A 165 -4.17 -9.48 -3.91
C ASN A 165 -4.95 -10.79 -3.97
N LEU A 166 -6.24 -10.76 -4.37
CA LEU A 166 -7.01 -11.98 -4.63
C LEU A 166 -6.41 -12.80 -5.77
N HIS A 167 -5.55 -12.22 -6.62
CA HIS A 167 -4.88 -12.89 -7.75
C HIS A 167 -3.48 -13.43 -7.42
N PHE A 168 -3.14 -13.63 -6.15
CA PHE A 168 -1.83 -14.18 -5.74
C PHE A 168 -1.44 -15.46 -6.52
N ASP A 169 -2.39 -16.32 -6.87
CA ASP A 169 -2.18 -17.56 -7.60
C ASP A 169 -1.94 -17.39 -9.10
N ARG A 170 -2.03 -16.15 -9.61
CA ARG A 170 -1.80 -15.78 -11.02
C ARG A 170 -0.53 -14.96 -11.24
N TYR A 171 0.28 -14.78 -10.19
CA TYR A 171 1.53 -14.03 -10.24
C TYR A 171 2.74 -14.96 -10.26
N GLY A 172 3.86 -14.45 -10.80
CA GLY A 172 5.18 -15.04 -10.63
C GLY A 172 5.88 -14.42 -9.43
N TYR A 173 6.73 -15.20 -8.76
CA TYR A 173 7.46 -14.79 -7.56
C TYR A 173 8.92 -15.18 -7.64
N TRP A 174 9.77 -14.31 -7.10
CA TRP A 174 11.19 -14.58 -6.91
C TRP A 174 11.57 -14.33 -5.45
N TYR A 175 11.98 -15.39 -4.74
CA TYR A 175 12.46 -15.31 -3.37
C TYR A 175 13.98 -15.49 -3.35
N ALA A 176 14.73 -14.42 -3.13
CA ALA A 176 16.16 -14.48 -2.86
C ALA A 176 16.42 -14.70 -1.37
N SER A 177 17.52 -15.32 -0.99
CA SER A 177 18.01 -15.33 0.40
C SER A 177 19.23 -14.41 0.53
N VAL A 178 19.36 -13.72 1.66
CA VAL A 178 20.60 -13.02 2.03
C VAL A 178 21.06 -13.50 3.40
N GLU A 179 22.37 -13.71 3.56
CA GLU A 179 23.00 -13.97 4.85
C GLU A 179 23.03 -12.68 5.71
N GLN A 180 23.13 -12.83 7.04
CA GLN A 180 22.78 -11.80 8.05
C GLN A 180 23.55 -10.46 7.98
N ASP A 181 22.90 -9.43 8.55
CA ASP A 181 23.45 -8.16 9.05
C ASP A 181 24.01 -7.12 8.08
N ALA A 182 23.39 -6.94 6.91
CA ALA A 182 23.38 -5.60 6.32
C ALA A 182 22.46 -4.70 7.16
N GLU A 183 23.04 -3.76 7.93
CA GLU A 183 22.30 -2.69 8.61
C GLU A 183 21.28 -2.08 7.64
N PHE A 184 20.00 -2.34 7.89
CA PHE A 184 18.97 -1.87 6.99
C PHE A 184 18.62 -0.42 7.32
N LYS A 185 19.16 0.51 6.52
CA LYS A 185 18.42 1.74 6.24
C LYS A 185 17.26 1.33 5.33
N THR A 186 16.05 1.69 5.71
CA THR A 186 14.79 1.43 4.97
C THR A 186 14.80 1.88 3.51
N GLN A 187 15.82 2.64 3.11
CA GLN A 187 15.92 3.44 1.91
C GLN A 187 16.65 2.74 0.75
N ASP A 188 17.48 1.72 0.99
CA ASP A 188 18.31 1.09 -0.06
C ASP A 188 17.65 -0.14 -0.75
N SER A 189 16.40 -0.44 -0.42
CA SER A 189 15.81 -1.74 -0.73
C SER A 189 15.58 -2.00 -2.21
N GLU A 190 15.24 -0.99 -3.02
CA GLU A 190 14.93 -1.20 -4.44
C GLU A 190 16.21 -1.30 -5.31
N ALA A 191 17.23 -0.47 -5.03
CA ALA A 191 18.51 -0.52 -5.72
C ALA A 191 19.34 -1.77 -5.34
N GLN A 192 19.34 -2.18 -4.07
CA GLN A 192 19.98 -3.43 -3.65
C GLN A 192 19.24 -4.68 -4.17
N MET A 193 17.92 -4.62 -4.34
CA MET A 193 17.14 -5.69 -5.00
C MET A 193 17.47 -5.84 -6.49
N ALA A 194 17.82 -4.74 -7.17
CA ALA A 194 18.29 -4.77 -8.56
C ALA A 194 19.71 -5.36 -8.68
N GLN A 195 20.59 -5.17 -7.69
CA GLN A 195 21.93 -5.78 -7.67
C GLN A 195 21.94 -7.25 -7.25
N ALA A 196 20.90 -7.75 -6.56
CA ALA A 196 20.74 -9.18 -6.23
C ALA A 196 20.33 -10.05 -7.45
N GLN A 197 20.61 -9.59 -8.68
CA GLN A 197 20.35 -10.29 -9.95
C GLN A 197 21.27 -11.50 -10.19
N GLY A 198 22.12 -11.88 -9.24
CA GLY A 198 23.21 -12.82 -9.48
C GLY A 198 23.17 -14.19 -8.80
N GLN A 199 22.63 -14.37 -7.59
CA GLN A 199 22.92 -15.60 -6.81
C GLN A 199 21.75 -16.06 -5.91
N ASP A 200 21.38 -17.34 -6.07
CA ASP A 200 20.56 -18.21 -5.19
C ASP A 200 19.13 -17.75 -4.83
N GLY A 201 18.29 -17.55 -5.85
CA GLY A 201 16.85 -17.27 -5.69
C GLY A 201 15.94 -18.39 -6.21
N ARG A 202 14.83 -18.62 -5.52
CA ARG A 202 13.80 -19.60 -5.93
C ARG A 202 12.66 -18.89 -6.66
N GLN A 203 12.43 -19.28 -7.91
CA GLN A 203 11.27 -18.86 -8.68
C GLN A 203 10.05 -19.73 -8.36
N LEU A 204 8.88 -19.12 -8.22
CA LEU A 204 7.61 -19.76 -7.91
C LEU A 204 6.47 -19.15 -8.74
N GLY A 205 5.37 -19.87 -8.87
CA GLY A 205 4.16 -19.37 -9.52
C GLY A 205 4.24 -19.39 -11.04
N LEU A 206 3.50 -18.49 -11.68
CA LEU A 206 3.43 -18.42 -13.14
C LEU A 206 4.64 -17.68 -13.71
N HIS A 207 5.54 -18.42 -14.36
CA HIS A 207 6.77 -17.90 -14.95
C HIS A 207 6.51 -16.90 -16.10
N ASP A 208 5.38 -17.04 -16.79
CA ASP A 208 4.93 -16.22 -17.92
C ASP A 208 3.96 -15.11 -17.51
N SER A 209 3.65 -14.97 -16.21
CA SER A 209 2.79 -13.88 -15.73
C SER A 209 3.45 -12.53 -15.98
N SER A 210 2.66 -11.55 -16.43
CA SER A 210 3.09 -10.15 -16.53
C SER A 210 3.42 -9.53 -15.18
N VAL A 211 2.99 -10.14 -14.07
CA VAL A 211 3.28 -9.68 -12.71
C VAL A 211 4.35 -10.58 -12.09
N GLN A 212 5.56 -10.06 -11.95
CA GLN A 212 6.70 -10.77 -11.36
C GLN A 212 7.13 -10.08 -10.06
N LEU A 213 6.73 -10.66 -8.92
CA LEU A 213 6.96 -10.09 -7.60
C LEU A 213 8.27 -10.60 -7.01
N ARG A 214 9.15 -9.69 -6.62
CA ARG A 214 10.45 -10.01 -6.02
C ARG A 214 10.44 -9.73 -4.53
N THR A 215 11.11 -10.58 -3.77
CA THR A 215 11.35 -10.35 -2.34
C THR A 215 12.64 -11.03 -1.89
N THR A 216 13.17 -10.55 -0.77
CA THR A 216 14.32 -11.15 -0.10
C THR A 216 13.90 -11.73 1.24
N LEU A 217 14.31 -12.96 1.50
CA LEU A 217 14.21 -13.64 2.78
C LEU A 217 15.43 -13.28 3.65
N ARG A 218 15.16 -12.89 4.89
CA ARG A 218 16.17 -12.46 5.86
C ARG A 218 16.06 -13.26 7.15
N GLY A 219 17.19 -13.37 7.85
CA GLY A 219 17.30 -14.11 9.11
C GLY A 219 17.44 -15.61 8.90
N PRO A 220 17.48 -16.41 9.98
CA PRO A 220 17.72 -17.86 9.89
C PRO A 220 16.46 -18.65 9.53
N HIS A 221 15.27 -18.10 9.78
CA HIS A 221 14.01 -18.78 9.50
C HIS A 221 13.61 -18.61 8.02
N ARG A 222 13.09 -19.68 7.42
CA ARG A 222 12.56 -19.66 6.06
C ARG A 222 11.05 -19.94 6.11
N PRO A 223 10.22 -19.13 5.43
CA PRO A 223 8.79 -19.41 5.36
C PRO A 223 8.55 -20.69 4.53
N PRO A 224 7.42 -21.39 4.75
CA PRO A 224 7.07 -22.56 3.97
C PRO A 224 6.69 -22.15 2.54
N LEU A 225 7.67 -22.14 1.64
CA LEU A 225 7.48 -21.83 0.23
C LEU A 225 6.92 -23.05 -0.51
N PRO A 226 5.71 -22.97 -1.10
CA PRO A 226 5.04 -24.12 -1.70
C PRO A 226 5.79 -24.65 -2.93
N ALA A 227 5.81 -25.97 -3.14
CA ALA A 227 6.23 -26.57 -4.41
C ALA A 227 5.12 -26.47 -5.49
N THR A 228 3.87 -26.55 -5.05
CA THR A 228 2.67 -26.39 -5.89
C THR A 228 1.76 -25.36 -5.25
N PHE A 229 1.23 -24.45 -6.05
CA PHE A 229 0.36 -23.39 -5.55
C PHE A 229 -0.94 -23.96 -4.96
N PRO A 230 -1.45 -23.37 -3.86
CA PRO A 230 -2.77 -23.72 -3.35
C PRO A 230 -3.84 -23.54 -4.44
N ALA A 231 -4.64 -24.58 -4.68
CA ALA A 231 -5.82 -24.45 -5.53
C ALA A 231 -6.79 -23.46 -4.90
N VAL A 232 -7.44 -22.63 -5.72
CA VAL A 232 -8.45 -21.64 -5.28
C VAL A 232 -9.79 -22.02 -5.92
N ALA A 233 -10.77 -22.39 -5.10
CA ALA A 233 -12.12 -22.68 -5.57
C ALA A 233 -12.94 -21.40 -5.78
N SER A 234 -12.82 -20.43 -4.87
CA SER A 234 -13.51 -19.16 -4.97
C SER A 234 -12.70 -18.04 -4.33
N ARG A 235 -12.98 -16.80 -4.76
CA ARG A 235 -12.39 -15.59 -4.21
C ARG A 235 -13.45 -14.48 -4.23
N VAL A 236 -13.55 -13.72 -3.16
CA VAL A 236 -14.41 -12.52 -3.08
C VAL A 236 -13.72 -11.49 -2.20
N GLY A 237 -13.85 -10.22 -2.56
CA GLY A 237 -13.40 -9.10 -1.75
C GLY A 237 -14.58 -8.27 -1.26
N VAL A 238 -14.51 -7.78 -0.01
CA VAL A 238 -15.50 -6.86 0.56
C VAL A 238 -14.80 -5.57 0.95
N ASP A 239 -15.18 -4.47 0.30
CA ASP A 239 -14.62 -3.13 0.54
C ASP A 239 -15.75 -2.11 0.72
N LEU A 240 -15.50 -1.05 1.49
CA LEU A 240 -16.43 0.07 1.59
C LEU A 240 -16.47 0.89 0.30
N ASN A 241 -15.34 0.95 -0.42
CA ASN A 241 -15.16 1.73 -1.65
C ASN A 241 -14.39 0.89 -2.67
N PRO A 242 -14.95 -0.22 -3.18
CA PRO A 242 -14.24 -1.07 -4.14
C PRO A 242 -13.93 -0.28 -5.40
N ILE A 243 -12.78 -0.58 -6.01
CA ILE A 243 -12.31 0.09 -7.21
C ILE A 243 -12.56 -0.78 -8.42
N ASP A 244 -13.27 -0.24 -9.40
CA ASP A 244 -13.37 -0.84 -10.73
C ASP A 244 -12.07 -0.57 -11.51
N VAL A 245 -11.39 -1.65 -11.92
CA VAL A 245 -10.15 -1.57 -12.70
C VAL A 245 -10.38 -1.09 -14.14
N HIS A 246 -11.64 -1.01 -14.60
CA HIS A 246 -12.02 -0.44 -15.89
C HIS A 246 -12.34 1.06 -15.81
N ASP A 247 -12.46 1.63 -14.61
CA ASP A 247 -12.54 3.08 -14.42
C ASP A 247 -11.11 3.66 -14.48
N GLU A 248 -10.79 4.29 -15.61
CA GLU A 248 -9.46 4.88 -15.85
C GLU A 248 -9.11 5.99 -14.86
N ASP A 249 -10.09 6.75 -14.35
CA ASP A 249 -9.83 7.82 -13.37
C ASP A 249 -9.60 7.23 -11.97
N ALA A 250 -10.29 6.14 -11.62
CA ALA A 250 -10.02 5.41 -10.39
C ALA A 250 -8.65 4.72 -10.42
N VAL A 251 -8.28 4.12 -11.56
CA VAL A 251 -6.95 3.55 -11.79
C VAL A 251 -5.86 4.62 -11.71
N ARG A 252 -6.05 5.78 -12.37
CA ARG A 252 -5.09 6.88 -12.32
C ARG A 252 -4.92 7.42 -10.89
N TRP A 253 -5.98 7.43 -10.09
CA TRP A 253 -5.88 7.80 -8.68
C TRP A 253 -5.07 6.78 -7.87
N LEU A 254 -5.25 5.47 -8.09
CA LEU A 254 -4.40 4.44 -7.48
C LEU A 254 -2.92 4.60 -7.84
N GLU A 255 -2.64 4.91 -9.11
CA GLU A 255 -1.29 5.21 -9.60
C GLU A 255 -0.69 6.46 -8.93
N ALA A 256 -1.49 7.51 -8.78
CA ALA A 256 -1.06 8.77 -8.17
C ALA A 256 -0.75 8.65 -6.66
N LEU A 257 -1.29 7.63 -5.98
CA LEU A 257 -0.98 7.34 -4.57
C LEU A 257 0.37 6.63 -4.38
N ILE A 258 1.06 6.25 -5.47
CA ILE A 258 2.41 5.71 -5.44
C ILE A 258 3.41 6.85 -5.58
N TRP A 259 4.38 6.92 -4.67
CA TRP A 259 5.42 7.93 -4.71
C TRP A 259 6.23 7.84 -6.01
N PRO A 260 6.65 8.98 -6.60
CA PRO A 260 7.29 9.04 -7.91
C PRO A 260 8.52 8.15 -8.05
N GLU A 261 9.30 8.00 -6.97
CA GLU A 261 10.52 7.20 -6.95
C GLU A 261 10.25 5.68 -6.93
N HIS A 262 9.08 5.22 -6.47
CA HIS A 262 8.72 3.80 -6.41
C HIS A 262 8.28 3.25 -7.78
N THR A 263 9.15 3.37 -8.79
CA THR A 263 8.87 3.00 -10.18
C THR A 263 8.55 1.51 -10.36
N GLN A 264 9.19 0.62 -9.59
CA GLN A 264 8.87 -0.81 -9.62
C GLN A 264 7.47 -1.09 -9.06
N ARG A 265 7.07 -0.39 -8.00
CA ARG A 265 5.71 -0.48 -7.45
C ARG A 265 4.67 -0.02 -8.47
N PHE A 266 4.97 1.05 -9.20
CA PHE A 266 4.15 1.55 -10.29
C PHE A 266 3.99 0.51 -11.41
N ALA A 267 5.10 -0.10 -11.87
CA ALA A 267 5.10 -1.15 -12.88
C ALA A 267 4.30 -2.39 -12.43
N ASN A 268 4.46 -2.80 -11.17
CA ASN A 268 3.71 -3.93 -10.60
C ASN A 268 2.21 -3.65 -10.53
N LEU A 269 1.81 -2.43 -10.12
CA LEU A 269 0.41 -2.02 -10.08
C LEU A 269 -0.20 -2.09 -11.48
N LYS A 270 0.44 -1.47 -12.49
CA LYS A 270 -0.02 -1.50 -13.88
C LYS A 270 -0.20 -2.90 -14.42
N ALA A 271 0.83 -3.75 -14.26
CA ALA A 271 0.77 -5.14 -14.73
C ALA A 271 -0.36 -5.94 -14.04
N ALA A 272 -0.61 -5.67 -12.75
CA ALA A 272 -1.68 -6.32 -12.00
C ALA A 272 -3.07 -5.83 -12.40
N ILE A 273 -3.24 -4.54 -12.69
CA ILE A 273 -4.48 -3.97 -13.22
C ILE A 273 -4.82 -4.61 -14.58
N GLU A 274 -3.85 -4.72 -15.48
CA GLU A 274 -4.06 -5.38 -16.78
C GLU A 274 -4.46 -6.86 -16.65
N LEU A 275 -3.87 -7.56 -15.67
CA LEU A 275 -4.28 -8.94 -15.36
C LEU A 275 -5.70 -9.00 -14.80
N ALA A 276 -6.05 -8.08 -13.89
CA ALA A 276 -7.37 -7.99 -13.28
C ALA A 276 -8.46 -7.59 -14.28
N ARG A 277 -8.19 -6.68 -15.22
CA ARG A 277 -9.11 -6.33 -16.32
C ARG A 277 -9.51 -7.54 -17.16
N ARG A 278 -8.59 -8.48 -17.37
CA ARG A 278 -8.87 -9.74 -18.09
C ARG A 278 -9.60 -10.76 -17.22
N ASN A 279 -9.54 -10.63 -15.90
CA ASN A 279 -10.08 -11.62 -14.97
C ASN A 279 -10.59 -10.97 -13.67
N PRO A 280 -11.61 -10.08 -13.73
CA PRO A 280 -11.99 -9.24 -12.61
C PRO A 280 -12.41 -10.09 -11.40
N PRO A 281 -11.85 -9.83 -10.20
CA PRO A 281 -12.27 -10.56 -9.01
C PRO A 281 -13.66 -10.08 -8.58
N PRO A 282 -14.52 -10.95 -8.00
CA PRO A 282 -15.78 -10.52 -7.40
C PRO A 282 -15.50 -9.56 -6.23
N LEU A 283 -16.01 -8.34 -6.32
CA LEU A 283 -15.93 -7.32 -5.29
C LEU A 283 -17.35 -6.91 -4.86
N ILE A 284 -17.58 -6.86 -3.55
CA ILE A 284 -18.84 -6.43 -2.96
C ILE A 284 -18.59 -5.11 -2.22
N ALA A 285 -19.36 -4.08 -2.58
CA ALA A 285 -19.40 -2.84 -1.83
C ALA A 285 -20.20 -3.03 -0.54
N GLY A 286 -19.59 -2.83 0.63
CA GLY A 286 -20.29 -2.94 1.90
C GLY A 286 -19.35 -3.11 3.11
N ASP A 287 -19.94 -3.13 4.30
CA ASP A 287 -19.20 -3.43 5.53
C ASP A 287 -18.91 -4.94 5.62
N ALA A 288 -17.64 -5.29 5.70
CA ALA A 288 -17.22 -6.67 5.86
C ALA A 288 -17.78 -7.32 7.14
N LEU A 289 -17.98 -6.57 8.23
CA LEU A 289 -18.54 -7.11 9.47
C LEU A 289 -20.03 -7.46 9.34
N GLU A 290 -20.74 -6.83 8.42
CA GLU A 290 -22.14 -7.14 8.10
C GLU A 290 -22.25 -8.32 7.14
N LEU A 291 -21.38 -8.38 6.12
CA LEU A 291 -21.49 -9.36 5.03
C LEU A 291 -20.78 -10.70 5.31
N LEU A 292 -19.77 -10.71 6.19
CA LEU A 292 -18.95 -11.90 6.44
C LEU A 292 -19.73 -13.13 6.92
N PRO A 293 -20.75 -13.03 7.80
CA PRO A 293 -21.55 -14.20 8.22
C PRO A 293 -22.19 -14.95 7.06
N ASP A 294 -22.82 -14.22 6.15
CA ASP A 294 -23.53 -14.81 5.00
C ASP A 294 -22.54 -15.39 3.99
N LEU A 295 -21.44 -14.68 3.73
CA LEU A 295 -20.38 -15.17 2.85
C LEU A 295 -19.78 -16.48 3.35
N LEU A 296 -19.52 -16.59 4.66
CA LEU A 296 -19.00 -17.82 5.27
C LEU A 296 -20.02 -18.95 5.27
N ALA A 297 -21.30 -18.65 5.49
CA ALA A 297 -22.38 -19.63 5.50
C ALA A 297 -22.66 -20.22 4.10
N ALA A 298 -22.41 -19.45 3.03
CA ALA A 298 -22.61 -19.87 1.65
C ALA A 298 -21.49 -20.77 1.09
N LEU A 299 -20.37 -20.95 1.81
CA LEU A 299 -19.23 -21.72 1.31
C LEU A 299 -19.52 -23.23 1.29
N PRO A 300 -19.17 -23.95 0.20
CA PRO A 300 -19.26 -25.41 0.13
C PRO A 300 -18.45 -26.13 1.22
N GLU A 301 -18.82 -27.35 1.61
CA GLU A 301 -18.12 -28.09 2.67
C GLU A 301 -16.72 -28.60 2.25
N ASP A 302 -16.49 -28.77 0.95
CA ASP A 302 -15.28 -29.33 0.35
C ASP A 302 -14.15 -28.31 0.13
N VAL A 303 -14.30 -27.06 0.60
CA VAL A 303 -13.26 -26.02 0.55
C VAL A 303 -12.62 -25.75 1.92
N THR A 304 -11.52 -25.00 1.91
CA THR A 304 -10.90 -24.41 3.11
C THR A 304 -11.19 -22.91 3.16
N PRO A 305 -12.10 -22.43 4.04
CA PRO A 305 -12.37 -21.01 4.19
C PRO A 305 -11.17 -20.26 4.75
N CYS A 306 -10.76 -19.19 4.06
CA CYS A 306 -9.70 -18.30 4.53
C CYS A 306 -10.12 -16.84 4.37
N VAL A 307 -10.32 -16.19 5.52
CA VAL A 307 -10.53 -14.75 5.59
C VAL A 307 -9.16 -14.10 5.72
N PHE A 308 -8.82 -13.17 4.83
CA PHE A 308 -7.55 -12.48 4.90
C PHE A 308 -7.71 -10.98 4.74
N HIS A 309 -6.73 -10.26 5.27
CA HIS A 309 -6.75 -8.80 5.23
C HIS A 309 -5.32 -8.26 5.30
N THR A 310 -5.05 -7.20 4.54
CA THR A 310 -3.72 -6.61 4.47
C THR A 310 -3.74 -5.12 4.75
N PHE A 311 -3.21 -4.72 5.91
CA PHE A 311 -3.12 -3.32 6.31
C PHE A 311 -4.49 -2.59 6.29
N VAL A 312 -5.55 -3.25 6.76
CA VAL A 312 -6.88 -2.63 6.89
C VAL A 312 -7.41 -2.72 8.31
N VAL A 313 -7.23 -3.87 8.99
CA VAL A 313 -7.86 -4.10 10.30
C VAL A 313 -7.19 -3.24 11.39
N TYR A 314 -5.95 -2.78 11.19
CA TYR A 314 -5.33 -1.82 12.11
C TYR A 314 -6.05 -0.46 12.14
N GLN A 315 -6.82 -0.14 11.09
CA GLN A 315 -7.61 1.08 10.97
C GLN A 315 -8.97 0.95 11.67
N PHE A 316 -9.38 -0.27 12.02
CA PHE A 316 -10.66 -0.52 12.66
C PHE A 316 -10.64 -0.02 14.12
N PRO A 317 -11.73 0.62 14.59
CA PRO A 317 -11.93 0.87 16.01
C PRO A 317 -11.78 -0.42 16.84
N PRO A 318 -11.38 -0.34 18.12
CA PRO A 318 -11.26 -1.51 18.98
C PRO A 318 -12.51 -2.40 19.00
N ALA A 319 -13.71 -1.78 19.03
CA ALA A 319 -14.98 -2.50 19.01
C ALA A 319 -15.19 -3.29 17.70
N ALA A 320 -14.88 -2.70 16.55
CA ALA A 320 -14.98 -3.36 15.25
C ALA A 320 -13.98 -4.54 15.12
N ARG A 321 -12.79 -4.43 15.70
CA ARG A 321 -11.82 -5.54 15.78
C ARG A 321 -12.36 -6.70 16.64
N ALA A 322 -12.92 -6.38 17.80
CA ALA A 322 -13.54 -7.38 18.67
C ALA A 322 -14.76 -8.04 18.01
N GLN A 323 -15.54 -7.28 17.23
CA GLN A 323 -16.66 -7.80 16.45
C GLN A 323 -16.18 -8.77 15.37
N LEU A 324 -15.14 -8.42 14.60
CA LEU A 324 -14.54 -9.33 13.62
C LEU A 324 -14.11 -10.65 14.27
N ASP A 325 -13.43 -10.57 15.43
CA ASP A 325 -13.04 -11.74 16.20
C ASP A 325 -14.27 -12.57 16.57
N ALA A 326 -15.31 -11.94 17.13
CA ALA A 326 -16.53 -12.64 17.55
C ALA A 326 -17.23 -13.35 16.38
N LEU A 327 -17.31 -12.72 15.20
CA LEU A 327 -17.92 -13.29 13.99
C LEU A 327 -17.15 -14.53 13.52
N LEU A 328 -15.81 -14.44 13.47
CA LEU A 328 -14.97 -15.57 13.09
C LEU A 328 -15.05 -16.72 14.08
N HIS A 329 -15.09 -16.43 15.39
CA HIS A 329 -15.29 -17.46 16.43
C HIS A 329 -16.67 -18.12 16.32
N ALA A 330 -17.71 -17.37 15.99
CA ALA A 330 -19.05 -17.92 15.78
C ALA A 330 -19.09 -18.86 14.57
N ALA A 331 -18.50 -18.46 13.44
CA ALA A 331 -18.38 -19.30 12.25
C ALA A 331 -17.53 -20.56 12.51
N ALA A 332 -16.45 -20.43 13.30
CA ALA A 332 -15.56 -21.52 13.66
C ALA A 332 -16.23 -22.65 14.46
N LYS A 333 -17.41 -22.41 15.06
CA LYS A 333 -18.21 -23.46 15.71
C LYS A 333 -18.80 -24.47 14.73
N ARG A 334 -18.97 -24.12 13.45
CA ARG A 334 -19.57 -24.98 12.42
C ARG A 334 -18.51 -25.71 11.59
N ARG A 335 -17.41 -25.04 11.27
CA ARG A 335 -16.27 -25.60 10.52
C ARG A 335 -15.01 -24.80 10.82
N THR A 336 -13.83 -25.39 10.60
CA THR A 336 -12.56 -24.66 10.74
C THR A 336 -12.48 -23.49 9.75
N ILE A 337 -12.22 -22.29 10.26
CA ILE A 337 -11.97 -21.07 9.49
C ILE A 337 -10.54 -20.60 9.74
N TYR A 338 -9.83 -20.22 8.67
CA TYR A 338 -8.49 -19.64 8.78
C TYR A 338 -8.55 -18.14 8.62
N ARG A 339 -7.75 -17.43 9.43
CA ARG A 339 -7.54 -15.99 9.32
C ARG A 339 -6.09 -15.68 9.02
N ILE A 340 -5.82 -14.85 8.00
CA ILE A 340 -4.49 -14.28 7.73
C ILE A 340 -4.57 -12.77 7.86
N GLY A 341 -3.77 -12.20 8.76
CA GLY A 341 -3.60 -10.74 8.88
C GLY A 341 -2.15 -10.34 8.58
N CYS A 342 -1.97 -9.35 7.71
CA CYS A 342 -0.66 -8.74 7.44
C CYS A 342 -0.46 -7.42 8.20
N GLU A 343 -1.13 -7.26 9.33
CA GLU A 343 -0.93 -6.18 10.29
C GLU A 343 -0.09 -6.70 11.45
N GLY A 344 0.93 -5.94 11.86
CA GLY A 344 1.62 -6.25 13.11
C GLY A 344 0.59 -6.29 14.25
N GLN A 345 0.55 -7.38 15.01
CA GLN A 345 -0.17 -7.35 16.28
C GLN A 345 0.47 -6.25 17.11
N ARG A 346 -0.29 -5.25 17.55
CA ARG A 346 0.14 -4.40 18.67
C ARG A 346 0.14 -5.27 19.94
N ALA A 347 1.05 -6.22 20.01
CA ALA A 347 1.38 -6.98 21.20
C ALA A 347 2.29 -6.10 22.05
N GLY A 348 1.71 -5.16 22.81
CA GLY A 348 2.30 -4.59 24.03
C GLY A 348 3.73 -4.04 24.02
N ARG A 349 4.39 -3.86 22.88
CA ARG A 349 5.71 -3.25 22.76
C ARG A 349 5.74 -2.34 21.54
N SER A 350 6.28 -1.15 21.77
CA SER A 350 6.48 -0.08 20.80
C SER A 350 7.20 -0.59 19.56
N CYS A 351 6.48 -0.80 18.45
CA CYS A 351 7.04 -0.58 17.12
C CYS A 351 6.96 0.93 16.85
N GLY A 352 7.79 1.67 17.57
CA GLY A 352 8.16 3.04 17.23
C GLY A 352 9.64 3.00 16.90
N GLY A 353 9.98 3.35 15.66
CA GLY A 353 11.34 3.75 15.34
C GLY A 353 11.70 4.92 16.24
N ARG A 354 12.58 4.66 17.21
CA ARG A 354 13.46 5.64 17.85
C ARG A 354 14.58 4.86 18.51
N ALA A 355 15.74 4.89 17.88
CA ALA A 355 17.00 4.66 18.58
C ALA A 355 17.17 5.79 19.58
N THR A 356 16.71 5.60 20.81
CA THR A 356 17.18 6.39 21.96
C THR A 356 18.21 5.55 22.67
N GLN A 357 19.43 6.07 22.71
CA GLN A 357 20.62 5.49 23.35
C GLN A 357 20.33 4.95 24.77
N PRO A 358 21.01 3.88 25.21
CA PRO A 358 20.95 3.47 26.60
C PRO A 358 21.66 4.50 27.48
N MET A 359 20.93 5.06 28.45
CA MET A 359 21.55 5.75 29.58
C MET A 359 22.35 4.74 30.42
N SER A 360 23.64 5.00 30.61
CA SER A 360 24.49 4.27 31.54
C SER A 360 23.99 4.43 32.98
N PRO A 361 24.10 3.40 33.84
CA PRO A 361 23.82 3.54 35.26
C PRO A 361 24.89 4.42 35.91
N ALA A 362 24.43 5.45 36.63
CA ALA A 362 25.29 6.18 37.56
C ALA A 362 25.79 5.19 38.62
N SER A 363 27.09 4.92 38.61
CA SER A 363 27.79 4.27 39.70
C SER A 363 27.88 5.24 40.87
N SER A 364 27.31 4.81 41.99
CA SER A 364 27.56 5.36 43.33
C SER A 364 29.04 5.28 43.69
N SER A 365 29.65 6.43 43.99
CA SER A 365 30.76 6.60 44.94
C SER A 365 30.70 8.03 45.46
#